data_AF-A0A966TTW7-F1
#
_entry.id   AF-A0A966TTW7-F1
#
_cell.length_a   1.000
_cell.length_b   1.000
_cell.length_c   1.000
_cell.angle_alpha   90.00
_cell.angle_beta   90.00
_cell.angle_gamma   90.00
#
_symmetry.space_group_name_H-M   'P 1'
#
loop_
_entity.id
_entity.type
_entity.pdbx_description
1 polymer ?
#
loop_
_entity_poly.entity_id
_entity_poly.type
_entity_poly.pdbx_seq_one_letter_code
_entity_poly.pdbx_strand_id
1 'polypeptide(L)'
;MNIKGILLGCCGMLLAGVVVARTQPQMLFVTQDNCKLIRGYGKHDLAGVSKEFNLPASKIRYLRAEWGKGQGGFEQCNLVFATPKGNKSCKVFNIMKDEFVFALAVPIPGNHAICN
;
A
#
# COMPACT_ATOMS: atom_id res chain seq x y z
N MET A 1 54.65 -47.38 -16.56
CA MET A 1 54.03 -47.26 -15.22
C MET A 1 53.90 -45.79 -14.85
N ASN A 2 52.70 -45.20 -14.92
CA ASN A 2 52.09 -44.37 -13.87
C ASN A 2 50.76 -43.80 -14.37
N ILE A 3 49.71 -43.84 -13.54
CA ILE A 3 48.36 -43.36 -13.87
C ILE A 3 47.95 -42.33 -12.80
N LYS A 4 47.73 -41.08 -13.22
CA LYS A 4 47.02 -40.01 -12.48
C LYS A 4 46.43 -39.06 -13.53
N GLY A 5 45.16 -38.65 -13.48
CA GLY A 5 44.05 -39.06 -12.62
C GLY A 5 42.72 -38.64 -13.25
N ILE A 6 41.62 -39.24 -12.79
CA ILE A 6 40.26 -39.00 -13.30
C ILE A 6 39.69 -37.74 -12.66
N LEU A 7 38.98 -36.90 -13.43
CA LEU A 7 37.85 -36.13 -12.89
C LEU A 7 36.72 -36.02 -13.93
N LEU A 8 35.51 -36.42 -13.53
CA LEU A 8 34.30 -36.35 -14.35
C LEU A 8 33.85 -34.88 -14.50
N GLY A 9 33.61 -34.43 -15.74
CA GLY A 9 32.91 -33.20 -16.05
C GLY A 9 31.48 -33.46 -16.55
N CYS A 10 30.57 -33.84 -15.65
CA CYS A 10 29.17 -34.09 -16.03
C CYS A 10 28.36 -32.79 -16.17
N CYS A 11 27.59 -32.71 -17.27
CA CYS A 11 26.24 -32.17 -17.36
C CYS A 11 25.90 -30.88 -16.56
N GLY A 12 25.85 -29.74 -17.26
CA GLY A 12 25.39 -28.45 -16.71
C GLY A 12 24.42 -27.74 -17.66
N MET A 13 23.14 -28.06 -17.54
CA MET A 13 22.06 -27.55 -18.40
C MET A 13 21.83 -26.04 -18.17
N LEU A 14 22.14 -25.20 -19.16
CA LEU A 14 21.93 -23.73 -19.11
C LEU A 14 20.45 -23.37 -19.29
N LEU A 15 19.67 -23.48 -18.21
CA LEU A 15 18.35 -22.88 -18.12
C LEU A 15 18.50 -21.36 -17.97
N ALA A 16 18.39 -20.65 -19.10
CA ALA A 16 18.34 -19.18 -19.13
C ALA A 16 17.01 -18.68 -18.54
N GLY A 17 16.93 -18.64 -17.21
CA GLY A 17 15.80 -18.06 -16.49
C GLY A 17 15.72 -16.56 -16.75
N VAL A 18 14.63 -16.12 -17.38
CA VAL A 18 14.36 -14.69 -17.59
C VAL A 18 14.08 -14.05 -16.23
N VAL A 19 15.07 -13.32 -15.69
CA VAL A 19 14.89 -12.56 -14.46
C VAL A 19 13.96 -11.38 -14.74
N VAL A 20 12.67 -11.55 -14.45
CA VAL A 20 11.69 -10.48 -14.49
C VAL A 20 12.04 -9.47 -13.39
N ALA A 21 12.74 -8.40 -13.77
CA ALA A 21 13.12 -7.32 -12.87
C ALA A 21 11.85 -6.60 -12.39
N ARG A 22 11.41 -6.91 -11.16
CA ARG A 22 10.32 -6.17 -10.51
C ARG A 22 10.78 -4.75 -10.24
N THR A 23 10.16 -3.77 -10.88
CA THR A 23 10.34 -2.36 -10.55
C THR A 23 9.97 -2.13 -9.09
N GLN A 24 10.89 -1.57 -8.30
CA GLN A 24 10.59 -1.20 -6.92
C GLN A 24 9.56 -0.06 -6.90
N PRO A 25 8.53 -0.10 -6.03
CA PRO A 25 7.54 0.96 -5.95
C PRO A 25 8.19 2.25 -5.46
N GLN A 26 7.98 3.34 -6.20
CA GLN A 26 8.48 4.67 -5.85
C GLN A 26 7.64 5.25 -4.72
N MET A 27 8.28 5.76 -3.66
CA MET A 27 7.60 6.57 -2.65
C MET A 27 7.45 8.01 -3.16
N LEU A 28 6.23 8.54 -3.12
CA LEU A 28 5.93 9.94 -3.42
C LEU A 28 5.67 10.71 -2.12
N PHE A 29 6.15 11.96 -2.05
CA PHE A 29 5.82 12.87 -0.96
C PHE A 29 4.31 13.12 -0.89
N VAL A 30 3.76 13.19 0.34
CA VAL A 30 2.34 13.46 0.58
C VAL A 30 2.04 14.94 0.35
N THR A 31 1.76 15.30 -0.90
CA THR A 31 1.36 16.64 -1.35
C THR A 31 -0.07 16.65 -1.87
N GLN A 32 -0.67 17.83 -2.02
CA GLN A 32 -2.01 18.00 -2.57
C GLN A 32 -2.15 17.39 -3.98
N ASP A 33 -1.12 17.52 -4.83
CA ASP A 33 -1.16 16.98 -6.19
C ASP A 33 -0.96 15.46 -6.21
N ASN A 34 -0.02 14.93 -5.43
CA ASN A 34 0.16 13.48 -5.32
C ASN A 34 -1.06 12.79 -4.70
N CYS A 35 -1.77 13.46 -3.78
CA CYS A 35 -3.01 12.95 -3.21
C CYS A 35 -4.08 12.65 -4.28
N LYS A 36 -4.18 13.49 -5.33
CA LYS A 36 -5.11 13.31 -6.46
C LYS A 36 -4.76 12.11 -7.35
N LEU A 37 -3.55 11.57 -7.26
CA LEU A 37 -3.09 10.42 -8.05
C LEU A 37 -3.56 9.09 -7.46
N ILE A 38 -3.83 9.03 -6.16
CA ILE A 38 -4.24 7.81 -5.46
C ILE A 38 -5.55 7.26 -6.08
N ARG A 39 -5.55 5.97 -6.41
CA ARG A 39 -6.72 5.24 -6.94
C ARG A 39 -7.15 4.07 -6.04
N GLY A 40 -6.38 3.76 -5.00
CA GLY A 40 -6.65 2.67 -4.08
C GLY A 40 -5.98 2.85 -2.73
N TYR A 41 -6.11 1.82 -1.90
CA TYR A 41 -5.68 1.76 -0.51
C TYR A 41 -4.79 0.52 -0.31
N GLY A 42 -3.91 0.56 0.69
CA GLY A 42 -3.04 -0.55 1.02
C GLY A 42 -3.81 -1.74 1.61
N LYS A 43 -3.27 -2.96 1.48
CA LYS A 43 -3.89 -4.20 1.97
C LYS A 43 -4.39 -4.13 3.43
N HIS A 44 -3.75 -3.32 4.27
CA HIS A 44 -4.04 -3.19 5.70
C HIS A 44 -5.00 -2.04 6.03
N ASP A 45 -5.21 -1.08 5.14
CA ASP A 45 -6.02 0.12 5.39
C ASP A 45 -7.48 -0.24 5.72
N LEU A 46 -8.08 -1.16 4.95
CA LEU A 46 -9.45 -1.66 5.22
C LEU A 46 -9.55 -2.40 6.58
N ALA A 47 -8.50 -3.10 7.00
CA ALA A 47 -8.49 -3.82 8.26
C ALA A 47 -8.46 -2.83 9.45
N GLY A 48 -7.77 -1.70 9.30
CA GLY A 48 -7.89 -0.56 10.21
C GLY A 48 -9.34 -0.04 10.27
N VAL A 49 -9.87 0.48 9.15
CA VAL A 49 -11.25 1.04 9.09
C VAL A 49 -12.29 0.09 9.72
N SER A 50 -12.13 -1.22 9.51
CA SER A 50 -12.97 -2.27 10.11
C SER A 50 -12.86 -2.33 11.63
N LYS A 51 -11.64 -2.26 12.17
CA LYS A 51 -11.32 -2.33 13.59
C LYS A 51 -11.77 -1.07 14.34
N GLU A 52 -11.34 0.13 13.93
CA GLU A 52 -11.63 1.39 14.65
C GLU A 52 -13.13 1.67 14.74
N PHE A 53 -13.84 1.56 13.61
CA PHE A 53 -15.28 1.87 13.60
C PHE A 53 -16.15 0.71 14.05
N ASN A 54 -15.55 -0.43 14.44
CA ASN A 54 -16.21 -1.69 14.76
C ASN A 54 -17.28 -2.03 13.71
N LEU A 55 -16.79 -2.35 12.50
CA LEU A 55 -17.58 -2.62 11.30
C LEU A 55 -16.99 -3.82 10.54
N PRO A 56 -17.80 -4.73 9.99
CA PRO A 56 -17.29 -5.78 9.12
C PRO A 56 -16.73 -5.18 7.82
N ALA A 57 -15.54 -5.61 7.41
CA ALA A 57 -14.86 -5.11 6.21
C ALA A 57 -15.71 -5.19 4.93
N SER A 58 -16.61 -6.18 4.82
CA SER A 58 -17.56 -6.33 3.72
C SER A 58 -18.59 -5.20 3.58
N LYS A 59 -18.74 -4.33 4.59
CA LYS A 59 -19.61 -3.13 4.57
C LYS A 59 -18.83 -1.83 4.38
N ILE A 60 -17.53 -1.90 4.04
CA ILE A 60 -16.65 -0.75 3.89
C ILE A 60 -16.26 -0.63 2.42
N ARG A 61 -16.50 0.54 1.81
CA ARG A 61 -16.18 0.79 0.40
C ARG A 61 -15.32 2.03 0.27
N TYR A 62 -14.10 1.88 -0.23
CA TYR A 62 -13.27 3.02 -0.63
C TYR A 62 -13.99 3.88 -1.68
N LEU A 63 -13.95 5.20 -1.51
CA LEU A 63 -14.55 6.17 -2.41
C LEU A 63 -13.50 6.92 -3.23
N ARG A 64 -12.53 7.53 -2.54
CA ARG A 64 -11.52 8.42 -3.12
C ARG A 64 -10.41 8.73 -2.12
N ALA A 65 -9.32 9.32 -2.61
CA ALA A 65 -8.47 10.17 -1.79
C ALA A 65 -8.90 11.64 -1.95
N GLU A 66 -8.75 12.44 -0.90
CA GLU A 66 -9.00 13.88 -0.93
C GLU A 66 -8.00 14.64 -0.06
N TRP A 67 -7.55 15.79 -0.55
CA TRP A 67 -6.81 16.76 0.27
C TRP A 67 -7.83 17.61 1.03
N GLY A 68 -7.66 17.73 2.35
CA GLY A 68 -8.59 18.45 3.20
C GLY A 68 -8.12 18.53 4.65
N LYS A 69 -8.98 19.08 5.51
CA LYS A 69 -8.65 19.26 6.93
C LYS A 69 -8.61 17.92 7.68
N GLY A 70 -7.48 17.67 8.33
CA GLY A 70 -7.31 16.61 9.31
C GLY A 70 -7.69 17.05 10.73
N GLN A 71 -7.46 16.15 11.68
CA GLN A 71 -7.57 16.42 13.11
C GLN A 71 -6.57 17.51 13.52
N GLY A 72 -7.02 18.49 14.32
CA GLY A 72 -6.24 19.69 14.64
C GLY A 72 -6.32 20.80 13.58
N GLY A 73 -7.07 20.63 12.49
CA GLY A 73 -7.34 21.68 11.49
C GLY A 73 -6.26 21.89 10.43
N PHE A 74 -5.13 21.19 10.53
CA PHE A 74 -4.09 21.14 9.51
C PHE A 74 -4.57 20.46 8.22
N GLU A 75 -4.04 20.85 7.07
CA GLU A 75 -4.30 20.16 5.82
C GLU A 75 -3.52 18.85 5.71
N GLN A 76 -4.14 17.82 5.15
CA GLN A 76 -3.51 16.54 4.86
C GLN A 76 -4.24 15.78 3.74
N CYS A 77 -3.59 14.77 3.18
CA CYS A 77 -4.24 13.80 2.31
C CYS A 77 -4.99 12.75 3.13
N ASN A 78 -6.24 12.47 2.78
CA ASN A 78 -7.11 11.51 3.43
C ASN A 78 -7.66 10.48 2.44
N LEU A 79 -7.76 9.21 2.83
CA LEU A 79 -8.58 8.21 2.14
C LEU A 79 -9.98 8.23 2.71
N VAL A 80 -11.01 8.27 1.86
CA VAL A 80 -12.42 8.28 2.27
C VAL A 80 -13.08 6.95 1.97
N PHE A 81 -13.78 6.40 2.96
CA PHE A 81 -14.52 5.15 2.89
C PHE A 81 -15.99 5.39 3.24
N ALA A 82 -16.91 4.90 2.41
CA ALA A 82 -18.31 4.79 2.76
C ALA A 82 -18.52 3.63 3.73
N THR A 83 -19.33 3.86 4.77
CA THR A 83 -19.72 2.84 5.76
C THR A 83 -21.18 3.02 6.18
N PRO A 84 -21.81 2.03 6.86
CA PRO A 84 -23.15 2.18 7.43
C PRO A 84 -23.25 3.29 8.50
N LYS A 85 -22.12 3.72 9.08
CA LYS A 85 -22.03 4.80 10.09
C LYS A 85 -21.64 6.14 9.45
N GLY A 86 -21.97 6.35 8.18
CA GLY A 86 -21.53 7.48 7.37
C GLY A 86 -20.10 7.34 6.84
N ASN A 87 -19.59 8.36 6.15
CA ASN A 87 -18.22 8.34 5.64
C ASN A 87 -17.20 8.37 6.79
N LYS A 88 -16.08 7.67 6.58
CA LYS A 88 -14.93 7.59 7.49
C LYS A 88 -13.66 7.87 6.69
N SER A 89 -12.68 8.50 7.32
CA SER A 89 -11.43 8.88 6.67
C SER A 89 -10.22 8.23 7.34
N CYS A 90 -9.12 8.06 6.62
CA CYS A 90 -7.81 7.69 7.16
C CYS A 90 -6.74 8.68 6.67
N LYS A 91 -5.77 9.05 7.50
CA LYS A 91 -4.64 9.91 7.09
C LYS A 91 -3.68 9.09 6.23
N VAL A 92 -3.30 9.63 5.07
CA VAL A 92 -2.24 9.07 4.24
C VAL A 92 -0.88 9.47 4.83
N PHE A 93 -0.01 8.47 5.03
CA PHE A 93 1.36 8.68 5.52
C PHE A 93 2.39 8.52 4.40
N ASN A 94 2.17 7.57 3.50
CA ASN A 94 3.00 7.36 2.32
C ASN A 94 2.10 7.15 1.09
N ILE A 95 2.57 7.61 -0.07
CA ILE A 95 1.96 7.31 -1.37
C ILE A 95 2.96 6.43 -2.13
N MET A 96 2.53 5.23 -2.51
CA MET A 96 3.31 4.28 -3.27
C MET A 96 2.89 4.34 -4.73
N LYS A 97 3.87 4.37 -5.64
CA LYS A 97 3.66 4.36 -7.09
C LYS A 97 4.43 3.19 -7.71
N ASP A 98 3.69 2.23 -8.25
CA ASP A 98 4.17 1.20 -9.17
C ASP A 98 3.37 1.29 -10.48
N GLU A 99 2.83 0.18 -10.99
CA GLU A 99 1.83 0.18 -12.07
C GLU A 99 0.52 0.88 -11.63
N PHE A 100 0.29 0.98 -10.31
CA PHE A 100 -0.81 1.67 -9.67
C PHE A 100 -0.30 2.76 -8.73
N VAL A 101 -1.17 3.69 -8.32
CA VAL A 101 -0.88 4.63 -7.24
C VAL A 101 -1.85 4.39 -6.09
N PHE A 102 -1.33 3.97 -4.95
CA PHE A 102 -2.09 3.69 -3.74
C PHE A 102 -1.45 4.36 -2.53
N ALA A 103 -2.25 4.56 -1.49
CA ALA A 103 -1.75 5.08 -0.22
C ALA A 103 -1.48 3.95 0.78
N LEU A 104 -0.65 4.26 1.77
CA LEU A 104 -0.59 3.58 3.04
C LEU A 104 -1.11 4.55 4.11
N ALA A 105 -2.15 4.14 4.84
CA ALA A 105 -2.80 4.93 5.88
C ALA A 105 -2.81 4.17 7.22
N VAL A 106 -2.66 4.86 8.35
CA VAL A 106 -2.62 4.21 9.68
C VAL A 106 -3.36 4.95 10.82
N PRO A 107 -3.64 4.25 11.94
CA PRO A 107 -3.07 4.61 13.25
C PRO A 107 -3.44 5.89 14.03
N ILE A 108 -4.63 6.53 13.95
CA ILE A 108 -4.92 7.70 14.83
C ILE A 108 -6.29 7.68 15.59
N PRO A 109 -6.29 7.72 16.94
CA PRO A 109 -7.50 7.89 17.76
C PRO A 109 -8.15 9.29 17.68
N GLY A 110 -9.47 9.34 17.45
CA GLY A 110 -10.22 10.60 17.48
C GLY A 110 -11.66 10.52 17.00
N ASN A 111 -12.49 11.49 17.41
CA ASN A 111 -13.93 11.52 17.13
C ASN A 111 -14.26 11.74 15.64
N HIS A 112 -13.31 12.28 14.87
CA HIS A 112 -13.31 12.16 13.42
C HIS A 112 -12.40 11.03 13.03
N ALA A 113 -12.96 10.09 12.27
CA ALA A 113 -12.25 9.00 11.66
C ALA A 113 -10.95 9.48 10.99
N ILE A 114 -9.83 9.09 11.60
CA ILE A 114 -8.51 9.03 10.99
C ILE A 114 -7.97 7.64 11.34
N CYS A 115 -8.68 6.63 10.84
CA CYS A 115 -8.60 5.19 11.12
C CYS A 115 -7.51 4.73 12.12
N ASN A 116 -7.90 4.10 13.24
CA ASN A 116 -7.16 2.93 13.76
C ASN A 116 -7.53 1.67 12.96
#